data_AF-A0A527ZRA4-F1
#
_entry.id   AF-A0A527ZRA4-F1
#
_cell.length_a   1.000
_cell.length_b   1.000
_cell.length_c   1.000
_cell.angle_alpha   90.00
_cell.angle_beta   90.00
_cell.angle_gamma   90.00
#
_symmetry.space_group_name_H-M   'P 1'
#
loop_
_entity.id
_entity.type
_entity.pdbx_description
1 polymer ?
#
loop_
_entity_poly.entity_id
_entity_poly.type
_entity_poly.pdbx_seq_one_letter_code
_entity_poly.pdbx_strand_id
1 'polypeptide(L)' 'STAELAAITIMKQDPDIQLVRASAVKRFGNSSRLPVNADVHFQGEDPDEGPITRYTVVTHVTREPPKKAAD' A
#
# COMPACT_ATOMS: atom_id res chain seq x y z
N SER A 1 5.16 7.99 -6.55
CA SER A 1 4.70 6.59 -6.76
C SER A 1 3.36 6.35 -6.07
N THR A 2 2.53 5.40 -6.52
CA THR A 2 1.24 5.06 -5.86
C THR A 2 1.43 4.57 -4.42
N ALA A 3 2.55 3.91 -4.12
CA ALA A 3 2.94 3.54 -2.76
C ALA A 3 3.14 4.75 -1.84
N GLU A 4 3.83 5.79 -2.33
CA GLU A 4 4.07 7.02 -1.56
C GLU A 4 2.76 7.78 -1.33
N LEU A 5 1.88 7.83 -2.33
CA LEU A 5 0.56 8.45 -2.18
C LEU A 5 -0.29 7.73 -1.13
N ALA A 6 -0.29 6.39 -1.12
CA ALA A 6 -0.97 5.61 -0.10
C ALA A 6 -0.40 5.89 1.30
N ALA A 7 0.94 5.91 1.43
CA ALA A 7 1.59 6.21 2.71
C ALA A 7 1.24 7.60 3.22
N ILE A 8 1.35 8.63 2.38
CA ILE A 8 1.02 10.02 2.73
C ILE A 8 -0.46 10.15 3.11
N THR A 9 -1.35 9.49 2.37
CA THR A 9 -2.79 9.54 2.65
C THR A 9 -3.09 8.99 4.04
N ILE A 10 -2.49 7.84 4.40
CA ILE A 10 -2.64 7.23 5.71
C ILE A 10 -2.09 8.13 6.82
N MET A 11 -0.87 8.65 6.66
CA MET A 11 -0.25 9.54 7.67
C MET A 11 -1.00 10.87 7.82
N LYS A 12 -1.64 11.38 6.76
CA LYS A 12 -2.49 12.57 6.83
C LYS A 12 -3.80 12.34 7.57
N GLN A 13 -4.35 11.14 7.49
CA GLN A 13 -5.60 10.77 8.17
C GLN A 13 -5.41 10.56 9.67
N ASP A 14 -4.21 10.15 10.08
CA ASP A 14 -3.89 9.83 11.47
C ASP A 14 -2.47 10.34 11.81
N PRO A 15 -2.37 11.52 12.46
CA PRO A 15 -1.08 12.13 12.78
C PRO A 15 -0.27 11.36 13.83
N ASP A 16 -0.86 10.38 14.53
CA ASP A 16 -0.13 9.50 15.45
C ASP A 16 0.65 8.39 14.72
N ILE A 17 0.42 8.21 13.41
CA ILE A 17 1.17 7.28 12.58
C ILE A 17 2.56 7.85 12.27
N GLN A 18 3.60 7.14 12.71
CA GLN A 18 4.99 7.53 12.46
C GLN A 18 5.60 6.85 11.23
N LEU A 19 5.15 5.64 10.90
CA LEU A 19 5.72 4.85 9.83
C LEU A 19 4.63 4.13 9.05
N VAL A 20 4.71 4.20 7.72
CA VAL A 20 3.92 3.39 6.80
C VAL A 20 4.86 2.70 5.81
N ARG A 21 4.78 1.38 5.73
CA ARG A 21 5.46 0.59 4.70
C ARG A 21 4.46 0.25 3.60
N ALA A 22 4.61 0.89 2.45
CA ALA A 22 3.82 0.64 1.26
C ALA A 22 4.68 0.15 0.10
N SER A 23 4.09 -0.58 -0.84
CA SER A 23 4.78 -1.03 -2.05
C SER A 23 3.83 -0.99 -3.24
N ALA A 24 4.33 -0.50 -4.37
CA ALA A 24 3.67 -0.60 -5.65
C ALA A 24 4.16 -1.89 -6.31
N VAL A 25 3.25 -2.79 -6.62
CA VAL A 25 3.55 -4.13 -7.11
C VAL A 25 2.98 -4.29 -8.51
N LYS A 26 3.81 -4.85 -9.38
CA LYS A 26 3.47 -5.25 -10.74
C LYS A 26 3.66 -6.75 -10.82
N ARG A 27 2.56 -7.48 -11.00
CA ARG A 27 2.57 -8.94 -11.04
C ARG A 27 2.11 -9.43 -12.41
N PHE A 28 2.94 -10.24 -13.04
CA PHE A 28 2.68 -10.83 -14.35
C PHE A 28 1.97 -12.18 -14.22
N GLY A 29 1.20 -12.53 -15.24
CA GLY A 29 0.44 -13.77 -15.35
C GLY A 29 -0.99 -13.68 -14.80
N ASN A 30 -1.75 -14.75 -15.02
CA ASN A 30 -3.18 -14.83 -14.70
C ASN A 30 -3.46 -15.25 -13.25
N SER A 31 -2.44 -15.61 -12.48
CA SER A 31 -2.56 -16.10 -11.10
C SER A 31 -2.16 -15.04 -10.08
N SER A 32 -3.07 -14.11 -9.82
CA SER A 32 -2.86 -13.09 -8.79
C SER A 32 -3.80 -13.32 -7.63
N ARG A 33 -3.39 -14.16 -6.66
CA ARG A 33 -4.00 -14.12 -5.33
C ARG A 33 -3.52 -12.82 -4.67
N LEU A 34 -4.34 -11.79 -4.78
CA LEU A 34 -4.00 -10.47 -4.26
C LEU A 34 -3.97 -10.49 -2.72
N PRO A 35 -3.08 -9.70 -2.09
CA PRO A 35 -3.21 -9.37 -0.68
C PRO A 35 -4.60 -8.80 -0.39
N VAL A 36 -5.17 -9.12 0.77
CA VAL A 36 -6.52 -8.67 1.16
C VAL A 36 -6.67 -7.15 1.17
N ASN A 37 -5.58 -6.44 1.41
CA ASN A 37 -5.50 -4.99 1.50
C ASN A 37 -4.78 -4.37 0.29
N ALA A 38 -4.78 -5.07 -0.84
CA ALA A 38 -4.28 -4.53 -2.09
C ALA A 38 -5.28 -3.53 -2.67
N ASP A 39 -4.79 -2.31 -2.92
CA ASP A 39 -5.47 -1.30 -3.71
C ASP A 39 -5.11 -1.51 -5.19
N VAL A 40 -6.04 -2.05 -5.97
CA VAL A 40 -5.79 -2.47 -7.36
C VAL A 40 -5.96 -1.26 -8.29
N HIS A 41 -4.88 -0.93 -9.00
CA HIS A 41 -4.87 0.14 -10.02
C HIS A 41 -5.23 -0.38 -11.40
N PHE A 42 -4.84 -1.62 -11.70
CA PHE A 42 -5.08 -2.26 -12.99
C PHE A 42 -5.06 -3.78 -12.86
N GLN A 43 -5.96 -4.47 -13.56
CA GLN A 43 -5.94 -5.91 -13.74
C GLN A 43 -6.47 -6.25 -15.12
N GLY A 44 -5.66 -6.88 -15.97
CA GLY A 44 -6.03 -7.20 -17.35
C GLY A 44 -4.84 -7.60 -18.20
N GLU A 45 -4.99 -7.48 -19.51
CA GLU A 45 -3.88 -7.66 -20.45
C GLU A 45 -3.29 -6.29 -20.83
N ASP A 46 -1.98 -6.17 -20.69
CA ASP A 46 -1.20 -5.07 -21.24
C ASP A 46 -0.64 -5.51 -22.61
N PRO A 47 -0.75 -4.68 -23.66
CA PRO A 47 -0.39 -5.08 -25.03
C PRO A 47 1.09 -5.41 -25.19
N ASP A 48 1.96 -4.84 -24.36
CA ASP A 48 3.41 -5.06 -24.41
C ASP A 48 3.84 -6.15 -23.41
N GLU A 49 3.09 -6.31 -22.31
CA GLU A 49 3.52 -7.15 -21.18
C GLU A 49 2.64 -8.39 -20.93
N GLY A 50 1.54 -8.54 -21.66
CA GLY A 50 0.57 -9.62 -21.48
C GLY A 50 -0.24 -9.51 -20.18
N PRO A 51 -0.73 -10.63 -19.62
CA PRO A 51 -1.53 -10.63 -18.41
C PRO A 51 -0.79 -9.99 -17.24
N ILE A 52 -1.39 -8.96 -16.64
CA ILE A 52 -0.75 -8.19 -15.59
C ILE A 52 -1.74 -7.62 -14.58
N THR A 53 -1.28 -7.51 -13.33
CA THR A 53 -1.99 -6.82 -12.25
C THR A 53 -1.05 -5.80 -11.61
N ARG A 54 -1.47 -4.54 -11.52
CA ARG A 54 -0.75 -3.45 -10.86
C ARG A 54 -1.57 -3.01 -9.64
N TYR A 55 -0.96 -3.04 -8.46
CA TYR A 55 -1.63 -2.71 -7.21
C TYR A 55 -0.67 -2.06 -6.21
N THR A 56 -1.20 -1.37 -5.23
CA THR A 56 -0.46 -0.91 -4.05
C THR A 56 -0.87 -1.73 -2.85
N VAL A 57 0.08 -2.05 -1.98
CA VAL A 57 -0.21 -2.73 -0.71
C VAL A 57 0.54 -2.07 0.42
N VAL A 58 -0.13 -1.90 1.56
CA VAL A 58 0.46 -1.41 2.80
C VAL A 58 0.75 -2.62 3.69
N THR A 59 2.01 -2.91 3.97
CA THR A 59 2.39 -4.11 4.73
C THR A 59 2.62 -3.83 6.21
N HIS A 60 2.85 -2.57 6.58
CA HIS A 60 3.08 -2.20 7.97
C HIS A 60 2.66 -0.76 8.25
N VAL A 61 2.08 -0.53 9.42
CA VAL A 61 1.75 0.80 9.96
C VAL A 61 2.15 0.79 11.42
N THR A 62 2.91 1.80 11.86
CA THR A 62 3.32 1.95 13.26
C THR A 62 2.85 3.30 13.78
N ARG A 63 2.23 3.30 14.97
CA ARG A 63 1.81 4.50 15.69
C ARG A 63 2.75 4.81 16.85
N GLU A 64 2.85 6.07 17.25
CA GLU A 64 3.47 6.42 18.53
C GLU A 64 2.65 5.79 19.67
N PRO A 65 3.28 5.17 20.69
CA PRO A 65 2.57 4.89 21.93
C PRO A 65 2.13 6.22 22.55
N PRO A 66 0.94 6.30 23.19
CA PRO A 66 0.50 7.55 23.80
C PRO A 66 1.58 8.05 24.76
N LYS A 67 2.01 9.30 24.60
CA LYS A 67 2.90 9.96 25.56
C LYS A 67 2.25 9.82 26.94
N LYS A 68 2.89 9.08 27.86
CA LYS A 68 2.48 9.06 29.26
C LYS A 68 2.38 10.52 29.71
N ALA A 69 1.21 10.92 30.18
CA ALA A 69 1.06 12.21 30.85
C ALA A 69 2.11 12.25 31.96
N ALA A 70 2.98 13.25 31.93
CA ALA A 70 3.85 13.55 33.06
C ALA A 70 2.92 14.02 34.19
N ASP A 71 2.99 13.32 35.32
CA ASP A 71 2.44 13.71 36.61
C ASP A 71 3.25 14.88 37.19
#